data_AF-T1A6Y5-F1
#
_entry.id   AF-T1A6Y5-F1
#
_cell.length_a   1.000
_cell.length_b   1.000
_cell.length_c   1.000
_cell.angle_alpha   90.00
_cell.angle_beta   90.00
_cell.angle_gamma   90.00
#
_symmetry.space_group_name_H-M   'P 1'
#
loop_
_entity.id
_entity.type
_entity.pdbx_description
1 polymer ?
#
loop_
_entity_poly.entity_id
_entity_poly.type
_entity_poly.pdbx_seq_one_letter_code
_entity_poly.pdbx_strand_id
1 'polypeptide(L)'
;MPAGNAFRTREVKRRGPHWVLLKRRKRYTETLGILCPGKILEGVEGREEATRAARTKARERAEKQRQRDEEGYRQAFEEACLRYLDFAPRYASVARTIARETAAHATVKRSGRVGRTSLLPLDEKVRLAVRAHLRHRHTSYEKEMGRRGFPLDHENAQPIRWDAGREVDEFLRSRRRAQSTLRG
;
A
#
# COMPACT_ATOMS: atom_id res chain seq x y z
N MET A 1 21.49 28.75 -17.44
CA MET A 1 20.74 28.27 -16.26
C MET A 1 21.38 26.98 -15.73
N PRO A 2 21.44 26.78 -14.40
CA PRO A 2 22.00 25.56 -13.80
C PRO A 2 21.14 24.33 -14.09
N ALA A 3 21.74 23.14 -14.01
CA ALA A 3 21.00 21.88 -14.10
C ALA A 3 20.06 21.69 -12.90
N GLY A 4 18.98 20.91 -13.07
CA GLY A 4 18.09 20.49 -11.96
C GLY A 4 16.59 20.77 -12.16
N ASN A 5 16.21 21.75 -12.99
CA ASN A 5 14.80 22.01 -13.29
C ASN A 5 14.39 21.35 -14.63
N ALA A 6 13.78 20.17 -14.54
CA ALA A 6 13.37 19.40 -15.72
C ALA A 6 12.36 20.15 -16.61
N PHE A 7 11.47 20.95 -16.02
CA PHE A 7 10.53 21.77 -16.79
C PHE A 7 11.27 22.83 -17.60
N ARG A 8 12.12 23.64 -16.95
CA ARG A 8 12.86 24.70 -17.64
C ARG A 8 13.78 24.14 -18.72
N THR A 9 14.49 23.05 -18.46
CA THR A 9 15.36 22.40 -19.44
C THR A 9 14.57 21.93 -20.67
N ARG A 10 13.44 21.23 -20.46
CA ARG A 10 12.59 20.78 -21.57
C ARG A 10 12.04 21.95 -22.40
N GLU A 11 11.63 23.02 -21.72
CA GLU A 11 11.05 24.19 -22.35
C GLU A 11 12.08 25.04 -23.12
N VAL A 12 13.29 25.19 -22.60
CA VAL A 12 14.40 25.85 -23.31
C VAL A 12 14.75 25.07 -24.58
N LYS A 13 14.92 23.75 -24.48
CA LYS A 13 15.24 22.89 -25.64
C LYS A 13 14.19 22.96 -26.74
N ARG A 14 12.91 23.14 -26.39
CA ARG A 14 11.81 23.25 -27.37
C ARG A 14 11.78 24.60 -28.08
N ARG A 15 12.19 25.69 -27.41
CA ARG A 15 11.98 27.07 -27.90
C ARG A 15 13.07 27.62 -28.78
N GLY A 16 14.24 26.98 -28.85
CA GLY A 16 15.27 27.42 -29.78
C GLY A 16 16.68 26.99 -29.43
N PRO A 17 17.68 27.73 -29.95
CA PRO A 17 19.09 27.42 -29.78
C PRO A 17 19.48 27.30 -28.31
N HIS A 18 20.24 26.25 -28.02
CA HIS A 18 20.71 25.95 -26.67
C HIS A 18 22.02 25.19 -26.71
N TRP A 19 22.82 25.33 -25.65
CA TRP A 19 24.08 24.61 -25.48
C TRP A 19 24.12 23.96 -24.10
N VAL A 20 24.46 22.68 -24.05
CA VAL A 20 24.56 21.95 -22.78
C VAL A 20 25.99 22.11 -22.26
N LEU A 21 26.13 22.62 -21.03
CA LEU A 21 27.42 22.76 -20.37
C LEU A 21 27.75 21.45 -19.65
N LEU A 22 28.77 20.76 -20.13
CA LEU A 22 29.24 19.49 -19.60
C LEU A 22 30.60 19.66 -18.93
N LYS A 23 30.80 18.97 -17.80
CA LYS A 23 32.09 18.86 -17.12
C LYS A 23 32.51 17.41 -17.07
N ARG A 24 33.62 17.08 -17.71
CA ARG A 24 34.18 15.72 -17.67
C ARG A 24 34.77 15.46 -16.28
N ARG A 25 34.33 14.39 -15.63
CA ARG A 25 34.93 13.84 -14.39
C ARG A 25 35.64 12.53 -14.71
N LYS A 26 36.37 11.98 -13.74
CA LYS A 26 37.19 10.76 -13.92
C LYS A 26 36.38 9.53 -14.34
N ARG A 27 35.14 9.38 -13.85
CA ARG A 27 34.30 8.19 -14.08
C ARG A 27 32.98 8.47 -14.80
N TYR A 28 32.61 9.74 -14.98
CA TYR A 28 31.35 10.13 -15.62
C TYR A 28 31.43 11.57 -16.13
N THR A 29 30.44 11.97 -16.93
CA THR A 29 30.30 13.36 -17.38
C THR A 29 29.15 14.00 -16.61
N GLU A 30 29.44 15.12 -15.95
CA GLU A 30 28.49 15.89 -15.17
C GLU A 30 27.86 16.97 -16.05
N THR A 31 26.53 17.08 -16.05
CA THR A 31 25.85 18.21 -16.70
C THR A 31 25.72 19.36 -15.72
N LEU A 32 26.42 20.47 -15.98
CA LEU A 32 26.39 21.65 -15.12
C LEU A 32 25.17 22.54 -15.38
N GLY A 33 24.70 22.58 -16.62
CA GLY A 33 23.56 23.41 -16.99
C GLY A 33 23.34 23.53 -18.48
N ILE A 34 22.50 24.49 -18.86
CA ILE A 34 22.17 24.79 -20.24
C ILE A 34 22.25 26.31 -20.46
N LEU A 35 22.91 26.71 -21.54
CA LEU A 35 22.97 28.08 -22.03
C LEU A 35 21.90 28.26 -23.09
N CYS A 36 21.20 29.38 -23.06
CA CYS A 36 20.21 29.77 -24.04
C CYS A 36 20.12 31.30 -24.11
N PRO A 37 19.60 31.87 -25.21
CA PRO A 37 19.30 33.30 -25.28
C PRO A 37 18.44 33.79 -24.11
N GLY A 38 18.74 34.98 -23.57
CA GLY A 38 18.05 35.55 -22.41
C GLY A 38 16.53 35.62 -22.58
N LYS A 39 16.07 36.07 -23.76
CA LYS A 39 14.64 36.11 -24.12
C LYS A 39 13.94 34.75 -24.01
N ILE A 40 14.64 33.66 -24.35
CA ILE A 40 14.08 32.31 -24.19
C ILE A 40 13.96 31.96 -22.71
N LEU A 41 14.98 32.27 -21.91
CA LEU A 41 14.97 31.99 -20.48
C LEU A 41 13.85 32.76 -19.77
N GLU A 42 13.71 34.06 -20.02
CA GLU A 42 12.65 34.91 -19.46
C GLU A 42 11.25 34.37 -19.81
N GLY A 43 11.00 34.02 -21.07
CA GLY A 43 9.73 33.43 -21.49
C GLY A 43 9.46 32.03 -20.88
N VAL A 44 10.51 31.28 -20.55
CA VAL A 44 10.40 30.00 -19.83
C VAL A 44 10.05 30.24 -18.35
N GLU A 45 10.71 31.19 -17.71
CA GLU A 45 10.47 31.54 -16.31
C GLU A 45 9.07 32.10 -16.09
N GLY A 46 8.61 33.03 -16.94
CA GLY A 46 7.24 33.56 -16.87
C GLY A 46 6.17 32.47 -17.05
N ARG A 47 6.38 31.50 -17.95
CA ARG A 47 5.46 30.36 -18.10
C ARG A 47 5.54 29.36 -16.95
N GLU A 48 6.71 29.17 -16.37
CA GLU A 48 6.84 28.36 -15.15
C GLU A 48 6.04 28.99 -14.02
N GLU A 49 6.21 30.29 -13.80
CA GLU A 49 5.51 31.03 -12.75
C GLU A 49 4.00 31.02 -12.95
N ALA A 50 3.54 31.32 -14.17
CA ALA A 50 2.13 31.24 -14.54
C ALA A 50 1.52 29.84 -14.31
N THR A 51 2.31 28.78 -14.47
CA THR A 51 1.83 27.40 -14.27
C THR A 51 2.15 26.81 -12.90
N ARG A 52 2.97 27.48 -12.07
CA ARG A 52 3.44 26.98 -10.76
C ARG A 52 2.27 26.84 -9.81
N ALA A 53 1.44 27.88 -9.67
CA ALA A 53 0.26 27.86 -8.82
C ALA A 53 -0.78 26.83 -9.26
N ALA A 54 -0.95 26.63 -10.57
CA ALA A 54 -1.85 25.61 -11.10
C ALA A 54 -1.34 24.18 -10.79
N ARG A 55 -0.02 23.95 -10.92
CA ARG A 55 0.61 22.65 -10.62
C ARG A 55 0.59 22.31 -9.12
N THR A 56 0.83 23.28 -8.24
CA THR A 56 0.75 23.05 -6.79
C THR A 56 -0.67 22.68 -6.39
N LYS A 57 -1.67 23.47 -6.81
CA LYS A 57 -3.09 23.16 -6.59
C LYS A 57 -3.49 21.80 -7.16
N ALA A 58 -3.02 21.44 -8.36
CA ALA A 58 -3.28 20.13 -8.95
C ALA A 58 -2.64 18.99 -8.14
N ARG A 59 -1.41 19.16 -7.65
CA ARG A 59 -0.72 18.17 -6.80
C ARG A 59 -1.46 17.98 -5.48
N GLU A 60 -1.87 19.07 -4.83
CA GLU A 60 -2.65 19.02 -3.58
C GLU A 60 -4.00 18.32 -3.78
N ARG A 61 -4.71 18.63 -4.87
CA ARG A 61 -5.96 17.94 -5.23
C ARG A 61 -5.73 16.45 -5.44
N ALA A 62 -4.68 16.09 -6.18
CA ALA A 62 -4.34 14.69 -6.43
C ALA A 62 -3.91 13.96 -5.15
N GLU A 63 -3.21 14.63 -4.22
CA GLU A 63 -2.87 14.11 -2.89
C GLU A 63 -4.13 13.79 -2.09
N LYS A 64 -5.06 14.76 -2.00
CA LYS A 64 -6.34 14.60 -1.31
C LYS A 64 -7.17 13.49 -1.94
N GLN A 65 -7.18 13.38 -3.27
CA GLN A 65 -7.88 12.30 -3.95
C GLN A 65 -7.27 10.94 -3.61
N ARG A 66 -5.94 10.81 -3.66
CA ARG A 66 -5.25 9.55 -3.28
C ARG A 66 -5.57 9.15 -1.84
N GLN A 67 -5.59 10.10 -0.90
CA GLN A 67 -5.95 9.82 0.49
C GLN A 67 -7.40 9.32 0.61
N ARG A 68 -8.34 9.91 -0.13
CA ARG A 68 -9.74 9.45 -0.18
C ARG A 68 -9.86 8.06 -0.79
N ASP A 69 -9.15 7.78 -1.88
CA ASP A 69 -9.17 6.47 -2.53
C ASP A 69 -8.56 5.39 -1.63
N GLU A 70 -7.49 5.74 -0.90
CA GLU A 70 -6.88 4.86 0.11
C GLU A 70 -7.84 4.55 1.24
N GLU A 71 -8.52 5.57 1.78
CA GLU A 71 -9.53 5.41 2.82
C GLU A 71 -10.68 4.53 2.34
N GLY A 72 -11.24 4.85 1.17
CA GLY A 72 -12.35 4.09 0.58
C GLY A 72 -11.98 2.63 0.33
N TYR A 73 -10.77 2.37 -0.15
CA TYR A 73 -10.28 0.99 -0.30
C TYR A 73 -10.18 0.26 1.04
N ARG A 74 -9.65 0.93 2.08
CA ARG A 74 -9.53 0.34 3.42
C ARG A 74 -10.90 0.02 4.01
N GLN A 75 -11.88 0.91 3.87
CA GLN A 75 -13.25 0.71 4.33
C GLN A 75 -13.93 -0.45 3.59
N ALA A 76 -13.80 -0.52 2.26
CA ALA A 76 -14.34 -1.65 1.48
C ALA A 76 -13.72 -3.00 1.88
N PHE A 77 -12.41 -3.00 2.19
CA PHE A 77 -11.72 -4.19 2.67
C PHE A 77 -12.18 -4.58 4.10
N GLU A 78 -12.36 -3.61 4.99
CA GLU A 78 -12.91 -3.81 6.33
C GLU A 78 -14.32 -4.42 6.27
N GLU A 79 -15.19 -3.89 5.40
CA GLU A 79 -16.54 -4.41 5.22
C GLU A 79 -16.51 -5.85 4.68
N ALA A 80 -15.62 -6.15 3.73
CA ALA A 80 -15.42 -7.50 3.25
C ALA A 80 -14.92 -8.45 4.35
N CYS A 81 -14.02 -7.99 5.23
CA CYS A 81 -13.62 -8.74 6.43
C CYS A 81 -14.81 -9.01 7.36
N LEU A 82 -15.69 -8.03 7.59
CA LEU A 82 -16.88 -8.22 8.42
C LEU A 82 -17.82 -9.28 7.82
N ARG A 83 -18.05 -9.23 6.51
CA ARG A 83 -18.86 -10.23 5.80
C ARG A 83 -18.23 -11.62 5.89
N TYR A 84 -16.91 -11.74 5.75
CA TYR A 84 -16.20 -13.01 5.87
C TYR A 84 -16.25 -13.60 7.29
N LEU A 85 -16.18 -12.76 8.32
CA LEU A 85 -16.26 -13.20 9.71
C LEU A 85 -17.63 -13.81 10.00
N ASP A 86 -18.71 -13.15 9.55
CA ASP A 86 -20.11 -13.57 9.71
C ASP A 86 -20.48 -13.98 11.15
N PHE A 87 -20.01 -13.19 12.12
CA PHE A 87 -20.24 -13.48 13.52
C PHE A 87 -21.69 -13.22 13.94
N ALA A 88 -22.18 -14.01 14.90
CA ALA A 88 -23.47 -13.81 15.53
C ALA A 88 -23.54 -12.40 16.19
N PRO A 89 -24.72 -11.76 16.29
CA PRO A 89 -24.86 -10.40 16.79
C PRO A 89 -24.19 -10.14 18.15
N ARG A 90 -24.19 -11.14 19.05
CA ARG A 90 -23.50 -11.07 20.36
C ARG A 90 -21.99 -10.83 20.28
N TYR A 91 -21.36 -11.13 19.13
CA TYR A 91 -19.93 -10.93 18.88
C TYR A 91 -19.66 -9.80 17.86
N ALA A 92 -20.66 -8.97 17.54
CA ALA A 92 -20.52 -7.92 16.53
C ALA A 92 -19.42 -6.89 16.86
N SER A 93 -19.23 -6.56 18.14
CA SER A 93 -18.14 -5.68 18.59
C SER A 93 -16.77 -6.28 18.28
N VAL A 94 -16.58 -7.57 18.62
CA VAL A 94 -15.34 -8.31 18.36
C VAL A 94 -15.07 -8.41 16.86
N ALA A 95 -16.10 -8.70 16.05
CA ALA A 95 -15.97 -8.75 14.60
C ALA A 95 -15.50 -7.42 14.01
N ARG A 96 -16.08 -6.30 14.46
CA ARG A 96 -15.67 -4.94 14.05
C ARG A 96 -14.21 -4.66 14.39
N THR A 97 -13.77 -4.99 15.59
CA THR A 97 -12.36 -4.80 15.98
C THR A 97 -11.41 -5.61 15.07
N ILE A 98 -11.70 -6.90 14.89
CA ILE A 98 -10.87 -7.79 14.05
C ILE A 98 -10.83 -7.28 12.60
N ALA A 99 -11.97 -6.92 12.03
CA ALA A 99 -12.06 -6.43 10.66
C ALA A 99 -11.27 -5.14 10.46
N ARG A 100 -11.42 -4.17 11.36
CA ARG A 100 -10.71 -2.89 11.33
C ARG A 100 -9.20 -3.08 11.43
N GLU A 101 -8.73 -3.87 12.38
CA GLU A 101 -7.30 -4.14 12.56
C GLU A 101 -6.71 -4.92 11.38
N THR A 102 -7.47 -5.90 10.87
CA THR A 102 -7.08 -6.65 9.67
C THR A 102 -6.95 -5.73 8.46
N ALA A 103 -7.94 -4.86 8.21
CA ALA A 103 -7.92 -3.93 7.09
C ALA A 103 -6.79 -2.91 7.21
N ALA A 104 -6.59 -2.32 8.39
CA ALA A 104 -5.51 -1.38 8.65
C ALA A 104 -4.14 -2.01 8.38
N HIS A 105 -3.93 -3.26 8.79
CA HIS A 105 -2.64 -3.93 8.62
C HIS A 105 -2.44 -4.48 7.20
N ALA A 106 -3.46 -5.12 6.60
CA ALA A 106 -3.34 -5.82 5.33
C ALA A 106 -3.27 -4.89 4.11
N THR A 107 -3.83 -3.67 4.21
CA THR A 107 -3.95 -2.74 3.07
C THR A 107 -2.80 -1.73 2.96
N VAL A 108 -1.79 -1.81 3.83
CA VAL A 108 -0.61 -0.92 3.79
C VAL A 108 0.11 -1.02 2.44
N LYS A 109 0.38 0.13 1.82
CA LYS A 109 1.09 0.18 0.53
C LYS A 109 2.54 -0.30 0.67
N ARG A 110 3.03 -0.98 -0.38
CA ARG A 110 4.43 -1.45 -0.51
C ARG A 110 4.92 -2.40 0.59
N SER A 111 4.03 -3.04 1.34
CA SER A 111 4.43 -3.92 2.43
C SER A 111 4.50 -5.41 2.07
N GLY A 112 4.31 -5.78 0.79
CA GLY A 112 4.24 -7.17 0.34
C GLY A 112 3.06 -7.97 0.89
N ARG A 113 2.06 -7.32 1.51
CA ARG A 113 0.89 -7.99 2.11
C ARG A 113 -0.16 -8.31 1.06
N VAL A 114 -0.93 -9.36 1.32
CA VAL A 114 -1.98 -9.87 0.41
C VAL A 114 -3.09 -8.85 0.12
N GLY A 115 -3.34 -7.90 1.04
CA GLY A 115 -4.48 -6.99 0.94
C GLY A 115 -4.47 -6.05 -0.27
N ARG A 116 -3.37 -5.94 -1.03
CA ARG A 116 -3.30 -5.17 -2.29
C ARG A 116 -2.77 -5.95 -3.50
N THR A 117 -2.62 -7.27 -3.39
CA THR A 117 -2.11 -8.06 -4.52
C THR A 117 -3.08 -8.02 -5.70
N SER A 118 -2.61 -8.01 -6.94
CA SER A 118 -3.50 -8.17 -8.11
C SER A 118 -3.81 -9.64 -8.41
N LEU A 119 -3.10 -10.58 -7.78
CA LEU A 119 -3.13 -12.00 -8.09
C LEU A 119 -4.38 -12.74 -7.56
N LEU A 120 -5.04 -12.18 -6.54
CA LEU A 120 -6.12 -12.86 -5.82
C LEU A 120 -7.42 -12.04 -5.89
N PRO A 121 -8.59 -12.70 -5.96
CA PRO A 121 -9.88 -12.02 -5.79
C PRO A 121 -10.01 -11.46 -4.36
N LEU A 122 -10.93 -10.49 -4.17
CA LEU A 122 -11.12 -9.81 -2.89
C LEU A 122 -11.40 -10.78 -1.73
N ASP A 123 -12.32 -11.72 -1.93
CA ASP A 123 -12.73 -12.66 -0.89
C ASP A 123 -11.57 -13.55 -0.43
N GLU A 124 -10.70 -13.94 -1.35
CA GLU A 124 -9.51 -14.73 -1.00
C GLU A 124 -8.46 -13.91 -0.26
N LYS A 125 -8.24 -12.64 -0.64
CA LYS A 125 -7.38 -11.73 0.11
C LYS A 125 -7.87 -11.56 1.54
N VAL A 126 -9.17 -11.36 1.69
CA VAL A 126 -9.83 -11.19 2.99
C VAL A 126 -9.67 -12.44 3.83
N ARG A 127 -9.98 -13.63 3.27
CA ARG A 127 -9.81 -14.92 3.94
C ARG A 127 -8.39 -15.09 4.47
N LEU A 128 -7.38 -14.84 3.63
CA LEU A 128 -5.97 -14.95 4.02
C LEU A 128 -5.59 -13.92 5.07
N ALA A 129 -5.99 -12.66 4.91
CA ALA A 129 -5.66 -11.59 5.83
C ALA A 129 -6.28 -11.80 7.21
N VAL A 130 -7.56 -12.17 7.29
CA VAL A 130 -8.27 -12.45 8.54
C VAL A 130 -7.66 -13.66 9.24
N ARG A 131 -7.44 -14.77 8.53
CA ARG A 131 -6.81 -15.96 9.14
C ARG A 131 -5.41 -15.66 9.65
N ALA A 132 -4.61 -14.88 8.90
CA ALA A 132 -3.31 -14.44 9.35
C ALA A 132 -3.42 -13.59 10.63
N HIS A 133 -4.29 -12.59 10.64
CA HIS A 133 -4.52 -11.75 11.82
C HIS A 133 -4.92 -12.58 13.05
N LEU A 134 -5.88 -13.48 12.89
CA LEU A 134 -6.33 -14.37 13.97
C LEU A 134 -5.20 -15.27 14.48
N ARG A 135 -4.42 -15.84 13.56
CA ARG A 135 -3.24 -16.65 13.91
C ARG A 135 -2.22 -15.87 14.75
N HIS A 136 -2.01 -14.59 14.48
CA HIS A 136 -1.04 -13.80 15.24
C HIS A 136 -1.58 -13.27 16.57
N ARG A 137 -2.91 -13.12 16.71
CA ARG A 137 -3.52 -12.45 17.87
C ARG A 137 -4.31 -13.36 18.81
N HIS A 138 -4.80 -14.49 18.31
CA HIS A 138 -5.77 -15.32 19.01
C HIS A 138 -5.33 -16.78 19.18
N THR A 139 -4.08 -17.11 18.83
CA THR A 139 -3.52 -18.45 19.03
C THR A 139 -2.16 -18.37 19.73
N SER A 140 -1.63 -19.52 20.18
CA SER A 140 -0.29 -19.62 20.77
C SER A 140 0.85 -19.35 19.78
N TYR A 141 0.54 -19.13 18.49
CA TYR A 141 1.50 -19.09 17.38
C TYR A 141 2.72 -18.19 17.63
N GLU A 142 2.52 -16.95 18.07
CA GLU A 142 3.63 -16.03 18.36
C GLU A 142 4.52 -16.54 19.50
N LYS A 143 3.93 -17.13 20.54
CA LYS A 143 4.66 -17.68 21.68
C LYS A 143 5.46 -18.93 21.28
N GLU A 144 4.88 -19.78 20.42
CA GLU A 144 5.55 -21.00 19.94
C GLU A 144 6.66 -20.70 18.95
N MET A 145 6.46 -19.73 18.05
CA MET A 145 7.49 -19.21 17.16
C MET A 145 8.66 -18.61 17.95
N GLY A 146 8.38 -17.83 19.00
CA GLY A 146 9.41 -17.22 19.84
C GLY A 146 10.18 -18.24 20.70
N ARG A 147 9.51 -19.31 21.18
CA ARG A 147 10.15 -20.35 22.01
C ARG A 147 11.13 -21.24 21.25
N ARG A 148 10.91 -21.50 19.96
CA ARG A 148 11.73 -22.45 19.19
C ARG A 148 12.94 -21.82 18.49
N GLY A 149 13.05 -20.48 18.50
CA GLY A 149 14.18 -19.76 17.90
C GLY A 149 14.18 -19.82 16.36
N PHE A 150 14.97 -18.95 15.74
CA PHE A 150 15.17 -18.92 14.29
C PHE A 150 16.59 -19.41 13.97
N PRO A 151 16.80 -20.22 12.91
CA PRO A 151 15.85 -20.60 11.87
C PRO A 151 14.99 -21.80 12.24
N LEU A 152 13.69 -21.70 11.92
CA LEU A 152 12.83 -22.87 11.83
C LEU A 152 13.17 -23.57 10.51
N ASP A 153 13.67 -24.79 10.58
CA ASP A 153 13.64 -25.71 9.44
C ASP A 153 12.18 -25.92 8.99
N HIS A 154 11.99 -26.10 7.69
CA HIS A 154 10.67 -26.18 7.08
C HIS A 154 9.81 -27.32 7.66
N GLU A 155 10.44 -28.35 8.23
CA GLU A 155 9.80 -29.51 8.85
C GLU A 155 9.20 -29.18 10.22
N ASN A 156 9.87 -28.41 11.09
CA ASN A 156 9.34 -28.10 12.43
C ASN A 156 8.32 -26.96 12.46
N ALA A 157 8.19 -26.19 11.38
CA ALA A 157 7.21 -25.10 11.28
C ALA A 157 5.80 -25.56 10.84
N GLN A 158 5.68 -26.70 10.14
CA GLN A 158 4.39 -27.18 9.63
C GLN A 158 3.40 -27.55 10.74
N PRO A 159 3.79 -28.27 11.82
CA PRO A 159 2.87 -28.62 12.90
C PRO A 159 2.30 -27.37 13.60
N ILE A 160 3.15 -26.38 13.89
CA ILE A 160 2.76 -25.12 14.54
C ILE A 160 1.76 -24.33 13.68
N ARG A 161 2.01 -24.28 12.36
CA ARG A 161 1.10 -23.64 11.41
C ARG A 161 -0.24 -24.38 11.32
N TRP A 162 -0.21 -25.71 11.41
CA TRP A 162 -1.41 -26.54 11.38
C TRP A 162 -2.26 -26.36 12.64
N ASP A 163 -1.64 -26.41 13.82
CA ASP A 163 -2.30 -26.23 15.11
C ASP A 163 -2.93 -24.85 15.23
N ALA A 164 -2.17 -23.81 14.93
CA ALA A 164 -2.70 -22.45 14.89
C ALA A 164 -3.80 -22.29 13.81
N GLY A 165 -3.74 -23.08 12.73
CA GLY A 165 -4.81 -23.15 11.74
C GLY A 165 -6.11 -23.71 12.32
N ARG A 166 -6.02 -24.80 13.10
CA ARG A 166 -7.18 -25.42 13.77
C ARG A 166 -7.81 -24.51 14.81
N GLU A 167 -6.99 -23.84 15.63
CA GLU A 167 -7.47 -22.87 16.62
C GLU A 167 -8.22 -21.70 15.94
N VAL A 168 -7.71 -21.20 14.80
CA VAL A 168 -8.42 -20.18 14.01
C VAL A 168 -9.75 -20.70 13.49
N ASP A 169 -9.81 -21.94 12.99
CA ASP A 169 -11.05 -22.53 12.49
C ASP A 169 -12.10 -22.71 13.60
N GLU A 170 -11.67 -23.13 14.79
CA GLU A 170 -12.53 -23.22 15.97
C GLU A 170 -12.98 -21.83 16.46
N PHE A 171 -12.08 -20.84 16.47
CA PHE A 171 -12.40 -19.46 16.82
C PHE A 171 -13.50 -18.89 15.91
N LEU A 172 -13.39 -19.13 14.59
CA LEU A 172 -14.37 -18.71 13.61
C LEU A 172 -15.70 -19.47 13.78
N ARG A 173 -15.65 -20.80 13.90
CA ARG A 173 -16.87 -21.64 14.04
C ARG A 173 -17.68 -21.31 15.28
N SER A 174 -17.04 -21.13 16.44
CA SER A 174 -17.71 -20.83 17.71
C SER A 174 -18.45 -19.49 17.73
N ARG A 175 -18.09 -18.57 16.82
CA ARG A 175 -18.62 -17.19 16.78
C ARG A 175 -19.50 -16.90 15.58
N ARG A 176 -19.42 -17.70 14.52
CA ARG A 176 -20.26 -17.57 13.33
C ARG A 176 -21.73 -17.81 13.67
N ARG A 177 -22.62 -17.22 12.87
CA ARG A 177 -24.05 -17.54 12.93
C ARG A 177 -24.22 -19.04 12.67
N ALA A 178 -25.13 -19.68 13.42
CA ALA A 178 -25.59 -21.00 13.04
C ALA A 178 -26.19 -20.88 11.64
N GLN A 179 -25.69 -21.69 10.69
CA GLN A 179 -26.36 -21.78 9.40
C GLN A 179 -27.74 -22.38 9.67
N SER A 180 -28.78 -21.57 9.55
CA SER A 180 -30.15 -22.08 9.52
C SER A 180 -30.21 -22.97 8.29
N THR A 181 -30.12 -24.28 8.49
CA THR A 181 -30.44 -25.28 7.48
C THR A 181 -31.94 -25.20 7.21
N LEU A 182 -32.37 -24.21 6.45
CA LEU A 182 -33.60 -24.27 5.69
C LEU A 182 -33.33 -25.22 4.52
N ARG A 183 -33.49 -26.52 4.79
CA ARG A 183 -33.86 -27.48 3.76
C ARG A 183 -35.27 -27.08 3.31
N GLY A 184 -35.37 -26.53 2.11
CA GLY A 184 -36.58 -26.50 1.29
C GLY A 184 -36.43 -27.55 0.19
#